data_AF-A0A842LX74-F1
#
_entry.id   AF-A0A842LX74-F1
#
_cell.length_a   1.000
_cell.length_b   1.000
_cell.length_c   1.000
_cell.angle_alpha   90.00
_cell.angle_beta   90.00
_cell.angle_gamma   90.00
#
_symmetry.space_group_name_H-M   'P 1'
#
loop_
_entity.id
_entity.type
_entity.pdbx_description
1 polymer ?
#
loop_
_entity_poly.entity_id
_entity_poly.type
_entity_poly.pdbx_seq_one_letter_code
_entity_poly.pdbx_strand_id
1 'polypeptide(L)' 'MDARLIARALVNLIFNAVQAMPNGGTLTLSAKVDEGFMLFSVEDTGRGLSK' A
#
# COMPACT_ATOMS: atom_id res chain seq x y z
N MET A 1 12.34 5.52 14.06
CA MET A 1 11.24 5.81 13.10
C MET A 1 9.97 6.04 13.89
N ASP A 2 9.18 7.05 13.56
CA ASP A 2 7.89 7.30 14.24
C ASP A 2 6.81 6.44 13.59
N ALA A 3 6.22 5.51 14.36
CA ALA A 3 5.16 4.61 13.89
C ALA A 3 3.98 5.37 13.27
N ARG A 4 3.72 6.60 13.72
CA ARG A 4 2.64 7.45 13.18
C ARG A 4 2.90 7.88 11.75
N LEU A 5 4.15 8.14 11.38
CA LEU A 5 4.52 8.50 10.01
C LEU A 5 4.36 7.31 9.07
N ILE A 6 4.74 6.10 9.52
CA ILE A 6 4.53 4.86 8.76
C ILE A 6 3.03 4.62 8.55
N ALA A 7 2.23 4.71 9.62
CA ALA A 7 0.78 4.57 9.53
C ALA A 7 0.17 5.58 8.55
N ARG A 8 0.61 6.85 8.59
CA ARG A 8 0.14 7.87 7.64
C ARG A 8 0.50 7.53 6.20
N ALA A 9 1.73 7.05 5.96
CA ALA A 9 2.16 6.65 4.61
C ALA A 9 1.31 5.48 4.09
N LEU A 10 1.10 4.44 4.90
CA LEU A 10 0.25 3.29 4.53
C LEU A 10 -1.19 3.72 4.23
N VAL A 11 -1.78 4.60 5.06
CA VAL A 11 -3.12 5.15 4.81
C VAL A 11 -3.19 5.88 3.47
N ASN A 12 -2.19 6.70 3.13
CA ASN A 12 -2.16 7.39 1.84
C ASN A 12 -2.09 6.40 0.66
N LEU A 13 -1.29 5.34 0.76
CA LEU A 13 -1.20 4.31 -0.28
C LEU A 13 -2.52 3.56 -0.44
N ILE A 14 -3.19 3.21 0.66
CA ILE A 14 -4.50 2.55 0.64
C ILE A 14 -5.54 3.45 -0.06
N PHE A 15 -5.56 4.75 0.25
CA PHE A 15 -6.47 5.69 -0.41
C PHE A 15 -6.21 5.77 -1.92
N ASN A 16 -4.94 5.83 -2.34
CA ASN A 16 -4.59 5.85 -3.76
C ASN A 16 -5.03 4.58 -4.48
N ALA A 17 -4.83 3.41 -3.86
CA ALA A 17 -5.27 2.12 -4.40
C ALA A 17 -6.80 2.05 -4.58
N VAL A 18 -7.58 2.48 -3.57
CA VAL A 18 -9.05 2.54 -3.67
C VAL A 18 -9.50 3.46 -4.80
N GLN A 19 -8.85 4.61 -4.97
CA GLN A 19 -9.14 5.54 -6.07
C GLN A 19 -8.77 4.94 -7.45
N ALA A 20 -7.76 4.08 -7.52
CA ALA A 20 -7.37 3.38 -8.74
C ALA A 20 -8.34 2.23 -9.13
N MET A 21 -9.24 1.84 -8.22
CA MET A 21 -10.22 0.75 -8.37
C MET A 21 -11.68 1.24 -8.22
N PRO A 22 -12.16 2.18 -9.06
CA PRO A 22 -13.49 2.78 -8.90
C PRO A 22 -14.66 1.79 -9.06
N ASN A 23 -14.44 0.68 -9.77
CA ASN A 23 -15.43 -0.38 -9.98
C ASN A 23 -15.26 -1.56 -9.03
N GLY A 24 -14.49 -1.38 -7.95
CA GLY A 24 -14.06 -2.45 -7.06
C GLY A 24 -12.78 -3.14 -7.55
N GLY A 25 -12.24 -4.00 -6.68
CA GLY A 25 -11.00 -4.73 -6.90
C GLY A 25 -10.46 -5.28 -5.58
N THR A 26 -9.24 -5.80 -5.61
CA THR A 26 -8.56 -6.35 -4.43
C THR A 26 -7.38 -5.47 -4.05
N LEU A 27 -7.31 -5.11 -2.76
CA LEU A 27 -6.15 -4.47 -2.16
C LEU A 27 -5.52 -5.45 -1.16
N THR A 28 -4.24 -5.75 -1.36
CA THR A 28 -3.46 -6.62 -0.48
C THR A 28 -2.42 -5.78 0.25
N LEU A 29 -2.48 -5.79 1.59
CA LEU A 29 -1.44 -5.26 2.46
C LEU A 29 -0.71 -6.44 3.10
N SER A 30 0.62 -6.47 2.96
CA SER A 30 1.45 -7.46 3.62
C SER A 30 2.65 -6.82 4.31
N ALA A 31 3.14 -7.48 5.36
CA ALA A 31 4.35 -7.09 6.05
C ALA A 31 5.20 -8.34 6.31
N LYS A 32 6.50 -8.26 6.03
CA LYS A 32 7.46 -9.34 6.32
C LYS A 32 8.77 -8.77 6.83
N VAL A 33 9.45 -9.51 7.70
CA VAL A 33 10.83 -9.19 8.05
C VAL A 33 11.74 -9.80 6.98
N ASP A 34 12.63 -8.99 6.41
CA ASP A 34 13.57 -9.40 5.38
C ASP A 34 14.90 -8.69 5.63
N GLU A 35 15.99 -9.45 5.73
CA GLU A 35 17.35 -8.93 6.03
C GLU A 35 17.42 -7.96 7.23
N GLY A 36 16.59 -8.19 8.26
CA GLY A 36 16.54 -7.34 9.46
C GLY A 36 15.70 -6.06 9.31
N PHE A 37 15.06 -5.85 8.16
CA PHE A 37 14.14 -4.75 7.91
C PHE A 37 12.69 -5.22 7.86
N MET A 38 11.77 -4.37 8.29
CA MET A 38 10.34 -4.58 8.07
C MET A 38 9.97 -4.07 6.68
N LEU A 39 9.64 -4.99 5.77
CA LEU A 39 9.13 -4.68 4.44
C LEU A 39 7.60 -4.67 4.45
N PHE A 40 7.02 -3.55 4.02
CA PHE A 40 5.59 -3.43 3.76
C PHE A 40 5.36 -3.46 2.25
N SER A 41 4.34 -4.21 1.80
CA SER A 41 3.88 -4.21 0.41
C SER A 41 2.40 -3.86 0.35
N VAL A 42 2.05 -2.96 -0.56
CA VAL A 42 0.68 -2.57 -0.89
C VAL A 42 0.48 -2.86 -2.37
N GLU A 43 -0.41 -3.78 -2.69
CA GLU A 43 -0.71 -4.20 -4.06
C GLU A 43 -2.20 -4.01 -4.33
N ASP A 44 -2.53 -3.37 -5.44
CA ASP A 44 -3.90 -3.17 -5.91
C ASP A 44 -4.10 -3.76 -7.30
N THR A 45 -5.34 -4.15 -7.61
CA THR A 45 -5.74 -4.63 -8.93
C THR A 45 -6.34 -3.51 -9.79
N GLY A 46 -5.98 -2.26 -9.53
CA GLY A 46 -6.48 -1.09 -10.23
C GLY A 46 -5.82 -0.87 -11.58
N ARG A 47 -6.13 0.28 -12.18
CA ARG A 47 -5.66 0.64 -13.53
C ARG A 47 -4.14 0.92 -13.64
N GLY A 48 -3.42 0.87 -12.52
CA GLY A 48 -1.99 1.22 -12.45
C GLY A 48 -1.71 2.71 -12.71
N LEU A 49 -0.43 3.01 -12.94
CA LEU A 49 0.08 4.34 -13.26
C LEU A 49 0.72 4.32 -14.66
N SER A 50 0.56 5.40 -15.42
CA SER A 50 1.33 5.58 -16.67
C SER A 50 2.80 5.80 -16.36
N LYS A 51 3.68 5.31 -17.26
CA LYS A 51 5.12 5.57 -17.22
C LYS A 51 5.47 7.02 -17.51
#